data_AF-A0A5R9MBH0-F1
#
_entry.id   AF-A0A5R9MBH0-F1
#
_cell.length_a   1.000
_cell.length_b   1.000
_cell.length_c   1.000
_cell.angle_alpha   90.00
_cell.angle_beta   90.00
_cell.angle_gamma   90.00
#
_symmetry.space_group_name_H-M   'P 1'
#
loop_
_entity.id
_entity.type
_entity.pdbx_description
1 polymer ?
#
loop_
_entity_poly.entity_id
_entity_poly.type
_entity_poly.pdbx_seq_one_letter_code
_entity_poly.pdbx_strand_id
1 'polypeptide(L)'
;MPSTVRARPRDLRGYPVPAITPWDGDEPQFALTDYGRSADCARMRRCSVCDTLMPPGPVWRVVGAAESAAIADALAAGRPYRNLAPTLEGPGHRACMLYASMVCPYLARPNARRGLSAQRPDELTGHVVRGAVRGATGAVVGFGDYEFAVTGTQVLFRFLDIVEFLPHDTSDAHLEELRAELAARDRPGAPGDQPR
;
A
#
# COMPACT_ATOMS: atom_id res chain seq x y z
N MET A 1 -4.71 -12.24 -8.53
CA MET A 1 -5.02 -10.78 -8.58
C MET A 1 -6.47 -10.59 -8.16
N PRO A 2 -6.77 -9.65 -7.25
CA PRO A 2 -8.15 -9.32 -6.85
C PRO A 2 -9.02 -8.86 -8.03
N SER A 3 -10.32 -9.19 -8.02
CA SER A 3 -11.30 -8.79 -9.06
C SER A 3 -11.41 -7.27 -9.19
N THR A 4 -11.45 -6.55 -8.07
CA THR A 4 -11.49 -5.08 -8.04
C THR A 4 -10.24 -4.44 -8.65
N VAL A 5 -9.06 -5.06 -8.47
CA VAL A 5 -7.83 -4.63 -9.14
C VAL A 5 -7.88 -4.95 -10.64
N ARG A 6 -8.41 -6.11 -11.02
CA ARG A 6 -8.57 -6.52 -12.43
C ARG A 6 -9.45 -5.55 -13.22
N ALA A 7 -10.46 -4.96 -12.56
CA ALA A 7 -11.41 -4.01 -13.13
C ALA A 7 -10.86 -2.58 -13.27
N ARG A 8 -9.66 -2.29 -12.75
CA ARG A 8 -9.03 -0.97 -12.92
C ARG A 8 -8.65 -0.73 -14.38
N PRO A 9 -8.61 0.56 -14.81
CA PRO A 9 -8.00 0.94 -16.08
C PRO A 9 -6.59 0.37 -16.21
N ARG A 10 -6.16 0.09 -17.44
CA ARG A 10 -4.87 -0.53 -17.72
C ARG A 10 -3.97 0.43 -18.49
N ASP A 11 -2.67 0.32 -18.26
CA ASP A 11 -1.68 0.98 -19.10
C ASP A 11 -1.57 0.29 -20.48
N LEU A 12 -0.74 0.84 -21.37
CA LEU A 12 -0.50 0.30 -22.72
C LEU A 12 0.09 -1.12 -22.72
N ARG A 13 0.66 -1.58 -21.61
CA ARG A 13 1.21 -2.94 -21.43
C ARG A 13 0.15 -3.91 -20.87
N GLY A 14 -1.05 -3.42 -20.57
CA GLY A 14 -2.14 -4.20 -19.99
C GLY A 14 -2.09 -4.34 -18.47
N TYR A 15 -1.21 -3.61 -17.77
CA TYR A 15 -1.14 -3.67 -16.30
C TYR A 15 -2.19 -2.76 -15.67
N PRO A 16 -2.95 -3.24 -14.66
CA PRO A 16 -3.89 -2.40 -13.93
C PRO A 16 -3.19 -1.23 -13.24
N VAL A 17 -3.78 -0.05 -13.36
CA VAL A 17 -3.26 1.19 -12.79
C VAL A 17 -3.88 1.45 -11.40
N PRO A 18 -3.07 1.63 -10.34
CA PRO A 18 -3.57 1.95 -9.01
C PRO A 18 -4.47 3.19 -8.97
N ALA A 19 -5.40 3.22 -8.02
CA ALA A 19 -6.38 4.30 -7.89
C ALA A 19 -5.76 5.69 -7.67
N ILE A 20 -4.63 5.75 -6.96
CA ILE A 20 -3.93 7.00 -6.63
C ILE A 20 -2.93 7.47 -7.71
N THR A 21 -2.75 6.71 -8.79
CA THR A 21 -1.82 7.09 -9.86
C THR A 21 -2.43 8.19 -10.74
N PRO A 22 -1.75 9.35 -10.91
CA PRO A 22 -2.21 10.39 -11.81
C PRO A 22 -2.01 9.97 -13.27
N TRP A 23 -2.76 10.60 -14.16
CA TRP A 23 -2.72 10.39 -15.61
C TRP A 23 -2.35 11.69 -16.30
N ASP A 24 -1.50 11.60 -17.31
CA ASP A 24 -1.25 12.67 -18.29
C ASP A 24 -1.85 12.23 -19.62
N GLY A 25 -3.04 12.76 -19.94
CA GLY A 25 -3.89 12.19 -20.98
C GLY A 25 -4.20 10.71 -20.72
N ASP A 26 -3.79 9.84 -21.65
CA ASP A 26 -3.95 8.38 -21.56
C ASP A 26 -2.73 7.67 -20.94
N GLU A 27 -1.71 8.42 -20.47
CA GLU A 27 -0.49 7.84 -19.91
C GLU A 27 -0.46 7.91 -18.37
N PRO A 28 -0.45 6.76 -17.67
CA PRO A 28 -0.37 6.72 -16.21
C PRO A 28 1.04 7.05 -15.70
N GLN A 29 1.12 7.96 -14.74
CA GLN A 29 2.36 8.49 -14.19
C GLN A 29 2.76 7.74 -12.90
N PHE A 30 3.22 6.50 -13.02
CA PHE A 30 3.52 5.61 -11.87
C PHE A 30 4.58 6.14 -10.88
N ALA A 31 5.39 7.12 -11.27
CA ALA A 31 6.39 7.76 -10.39
C ALA A 31 5.80 8.87 -9.51
N LEU A 32 4.53 9.23 -9.73
CA LEU A 32 3.83 10.30 -9.04
C LEU A 32 2.63 9.73 -8.27
N THR A 33 2.24 10.48 -7.24
CA THR A 33 1.03 10.22 -6.47
C THR A 33 0.08 11.39 -6.67
N ASP A 34 -1.17 11.11 -7.03
CA ASP A 34 -2.21 12.13 -7.09
C ASP A 34 -2.71 12.41 -5.67
N TYR A 35 -2.45 13.61 -5.18
CA TYR A 35 -2.82 14.01 -3.81
C TYR A 35 -4.33 14.18 -3.64
N GLY A 36 -5.05 14.57 -4.70
CA GLY A 36 -6.52 14.65 -4.67
C GLY A 36 -7.14 13.26 -4.49
N ARG A 37 -6.70 12.31 -5.32
CA ARG A 37 -7.13 10.90 -5.22
C ARG A 37 -6.71 10.25 -3.90
N SER A 38 -5.52 10.60 -3.39
CA SER A 38 -5.07 10.14 -2.07
C SER A 38 -5.95 10.71 -0.95
N ALA A 39 -6.37 11.98 -1.05
CA ALA A 39 -7.24 12.61 -0.08
C ALA A 39 -8.64 11.97 -0.11
N ASP A 40 -9.13 11.61 -1.30
CA ASP A 40 -10.37 10.87 -1.49
C ASP A 40 -10.29 9.46 -0.88
N CYS A 41 -9.16 8.76 -1.06
CA CYS A 41 -8.91 7.49 -0.38
C CYS A 41 -9.00 7.63 1.14
N ALA A 42 -8.34 8.67 1.68
CA ALA A 42 -8.30 8.93 3.11
C ALA A 42 -9.69 9.26 3.68
N ARG A 43 -10.40 10.20 3.05
CA ARG A 43 -11.71 10.72 3.51
C ARG A 43 -12.84 9.70 3.35
N MET A 44 -12.82 8.92 2.27
CA MET A 44 -13.90 7.97 1.96
C MET A 44 -13.57 6.53 2.35
N ARG A 45 -12.46 6.30 3.06
CA ARG A 45 -11.94 4.96 3.41
C ARG A 45 -11.88 4.04 2.18
N ARG A 46 -11.38 4.55 1.05
CA ARG A 46 -11.19 3.78 -0.18
C ARG A 46 -9.78 3.25 -0.28
N CYS A 47 -9.65 2.07 -0.88
CA CYS A 47 -8.36 1.45 -1.12
C CYS A 47 -7.55 2.22 -2.17
N SER A 48 -6.30 2.57 -1.81
CA SER A 48 -5.37 3.30 -2.67
C SER A 48 -5.00 2.57 -3.97
N VAL A 49 -5.29 1.27 -4.06
CA VAL A 49 -5.01 0.44 -5.25
C VAL A 49 -6.25 0.29 -6.13
N CYS A 50 -7.40 -0.10 -5.57
CA CYS A 50 -8.57 -0.49 -6.37
C CYS A 50 -9.73 0.52 -6.33
N ASP A 51 -9.64 1.58 -5.52
CA ASP A 51 -10.66 2.64 -5.36
C ASP A 51 -12.00 2.17 -4.76
N THR A 52 -12.11 0.92 -4.31
CA THR A 52 -13.31 0.43 -3.65
C THR A 52 -13.27 0.70 -2.15
N LEU A 53 -14.46 0.86 -1.55
CA LEU A 53 -14.62 1.08 -0.12
C LEU A 53 -13.98 -0.07 0.67
N MET A 54 -13.20 0.27 1.69
CA MET A 54 -12.76 -0.66 2.71
C MET A 54 -13.82 -0.68 3.81
N PRO A 55 -14.45 -1.84 4.10
CA PRO A 55 -15.39 -1.96 5.21
C PRO A 55 -14.76 -1.54 6.55
N PRO A 56 -15.57 -1.25 7.58
CA PRO A 56 -15.08 -1.09 8.94
C PRO A 56 -14.23 -2.29 9.36
N GLY A 57 -13.10 -2.03 10.02
CA GLY A 57 -12.10 -3.04 10.36
C GLY A 57 -10.70 -2.66 9.85
N PRO A 58 -9.74 -3.58 9.90
CA PRO A 58 -8.35 -3.25 9.63
C PRO A 58 -8.10 -2.73 8.21
N VAL A 59 -6.99 -2.02 8.05
CA VAL A 59 -6.45 -1.60 6.76
C VAL A 59 -5.03 -2.10 6.61
N TRP A 60 -4.57 -2.28 5.38
CA TRP A 60 -3.24 -2.79 5.08
C TRP A 60 -2.40 -1.79 4.32
N ARG A 61 -1.09 -1.93 4.48
CA ARG A 61 -0.07 -1.21 3.73
C ARG A 61 1.16 -2.09 3.53
N VAL A 62 1.89 -1.85 2.45
CA VAL A 62 3.24 -2.41 2.27
C VAL A 62 4.27 -1.45 2.88
N VAL A 63 5.16 -1.97 3.73
CA VAL A 63 6.23 -1.20 4.39
C VAL A 63 7.60 -1.61 3.87
N GLY A 64 8.50 -0.64 3.78
CA GLY A 64 9.90 -0.83 3.39
C GLY A 64 10.77 -1.37 4.53
N ALA A 65 12.06 -1.61 4.25
CA ALA A 65 12.90 -2.35 5.18
C ALA A 65 13.17 -1.70 6.53
N ALA A 66 13.43 -0.39 6.56
CA ALA A 66 13.66 0.32 7.82
C ALA A 66 12.44 0.25 8.76
N GLU A 67 11.24 0.41 8.19
CA GLU A 67 10.00 0.34 8.95
C GLU A 67 9.66 -1.10 9.34
N SER A 68 9.86 -2.07 8.45
CA SER A 68 9.69 -3.49 8.76
C SER A 68 10.58 -3.92 9.94
N ALA A 69 11.83 -3.47 9.98
CA ALA A 69 12.75 -3.75 11.10
C ALA A 69 12.27 -3.09 12.40
N ALA A 70 11.87 -1.82 12.36
CA ALA A 70 11.35 -1.12 13.53
C ALA A 70 10.07 -1.76 14.10
N ILE A 71 9.20 -2.27 13.23
CA ILE A 71 8.01 -3.04 13.62
C ILE A 71 8.42 -4.36 14.29
N ALA A 72 9.34 -5.11 13.68
CA ALA A 72 9.81 -6.37 14.23
C ALA A 72 10.42 -6.19 15.64
N ASP A 73 11.25 -5.16 15.83
CA ASP A 73 11.87 -4.84 17.11
C ASP A 73 10.83 -4.43 18.17
N ALA A 74 9.80 -3.68 17.78
CA ALA A 74 8.72 -3.31 18.69
C ALA A 74 7.93 -4.54 19.15
N LEU A 75 7.55 -5.41 18.21
CA LEU A 75 6.81 -6.64 18.49
C LEU A 75 7.62 -7.62 19.34
N ALA A 76 8.90 -7.83 19.04
CA ALA A 76 9.78 -8.70 19.83
C ALA A 76 9.96 -8.21 21.27
N ALA A 77 9.93 -6.89 21.48
CA ALA A 77 9.98 -6.27 22.80
C ALA A 77 8.61 -6.18 23.51
N GLY A 78 7.52 -6.67 22.90
CA GLY A 78 6.16 -6.57 23.45
C GLY A 78 5.65 -5.13 23.56
N ARG A 79 6.16 -4.21 22.73
CA ARG A 79 5.80 -2.79 22.73
C ARG A 79 4.86 -2.48 21.56
N PRO A 80 3.93 -1.52 21.73
CA PRO A 80 3.15 -1.03 20.59
C PRO A 80 4.07 -0.34 19.57
N TYR A 81 3.73 -0.47 18.30
CA TYR A 81 4.34 0.29 17.22
C TYR A 81 3.39 1.38 16.73
N ARG A 82 3.93 2.59 16.51
CA ARG A 82 3.27 3.68 15.79
C ARG A 82 4.28 4.28 14.84
N ASN A 83 3.88 4.60 13.61
CA ASN A 83 4.78 5.31 12.71
C ASN A 83 4.94 6.76 13.20
N LEU A 84 6.11 7.05 13.78
CA LEU A 84 6.42 8.39 14.28
C LEU A 84 6.51 9.41 13.14
N ALA A 85 6.97 8.97 11.96
CA ALA A 85 6.95 9.74 10.72
C ALA A 85 5.69 9.38 9.89
N PRO A 86 4.86 10.37 9.50
CA PRO A 86 3.75 10.12 8.61
C PRO A 86 4.24 9.69 7.22
N THR A 87 3.44 8.86 6.53
CA THR A 87 3.75 8.32 5.20
C THR A 87 2.81 8.88 4.13
N LEU A 88 3.24 8.88 2.87
CA LEU A 88 2.41 9.20 1.70
C LEU A 88 1.65 7.98 1.17
N GLU A 89 1.98 6.78 1.64
CA GLU A 89 1.41 5.53 1.14
C GLU A 89 0.06 5.27 1.84
N GLY A 90 -1.03 5.42 1.09
CA GLY A 90 -2.40 5.29 1.60
C GLY A 90 -2.83 3.85 1.91
N PRO A 91 -3.90 3.67 2.70
CA PRO A 91 -4.41 2.36 3.11
C PRO A 91 -5.03 1.56 1.95
N GLY A 92 -5.10 0.23 2.10
CA GLY A 92 -5.81 -0.63 1.17
C GLY A 92 -6.31 -1.93 1.78
N HIS A 93 -7.08 -2.69 1.01
CA HIS A 93 -7.49 -4.03 1.43
C HIS A 93 -6.28 -4.96 1.52
N ARG A 94 -6.36 -5.94 2.43
CA ARG A 94 -5.38 -7.02 2.56
C ARG A 94 -4.98 -7.65 1.22
N ALA A 95 -5.96 -8.12 0.45
CA ALA A 95 -5.75 -8.72 -0.87
C ALA A 95 -5.04 -7.79 -1.86
N CYS A 96 -5.37 -6.49 -1.82
CA CYS A 96 -4.77 -5.50 -2.71
C CYS A 96 -3.30 -5.24 -2.33
N MET A 97 -2.98 -5.21 -1.04
CA MET A 97 -1.61 -4.97 -0.57
C MET A 97 -0.70 -6.19 -0.72
N LEU A 98 -1.22 -7.40 -0.51
CA LEU A 98 -0.53 -8.65 -0.86
C LEU A 98 -0.24 -8.70 -2.36
N TYR A 99 -1.21 -8.33 -3.21
CA TYR A 99 -0.99 -8.27 -4.64
C TYR A 99 0.03 -7.17 -5.03
N ALA A 100 -0.12 -5.97 -4.47
CA ALA A 100 0.76 -4.84 -4.76
C ALA A 100 2.22 -5.10 -4.36
N SER A 101 2.47 -5.78 -3.25
CA SER A 101 3.82 -6.15 -2.82
C SER A 101 4.51 -7.04 -3.87
N MET A 102 3.75 -7.91 -4.55
CA MET A 102 4.26 -8.83 -5.57
C MET A 102 4.49 -8.21 -6.94
N VAL A 103 3.68 -7.23 -7.33
CA VAL A 103 3.69 -6.72 -8.72
C VAL A 103 4.33 -5.35 -8.87
N CYS A 104 4.45 -4.58 -7.78
CA CYS A 104 5.11 -3.28 -7.83
C CYS A 104 6.61 -3.50 -8.08
N PRO A 105 7.19 -2.96 -9.17
CA PRO A 105 8.61 -3.15 -9.49
C PRO A 105 9.56 -2.71 -8.37
N TYR A 106 9.15 -1.73 -7.55
CA TYR A 106 9.92 -1.28 -6.39
C TYR A 106 9.77 -2.20 -5.16
N LEU A 107 8.57 -2.71 -4.90
CA LEU A 107 8.30 -3.50 -3.68
C LEU A 107 8.69 -4.97 -3.86
N ALA A 108 8.63 -5.48 -5.09
CA ALA A 108 8.76 -6.90 -5.39
C ALA A 108 10.20 -7.43 -5.30
N ARG A 109 11.21 -6.56 -5.37
CA ARG A 109 12.62 -6.97 -5.38
C ARG A 109 13.45 -6.19 -4.38
N PRO A 110 14.25 -6.85 -3.52
CA PRO A 110 15.16 -6.20 -2.57
C PRO A 110 16.08 -5.15 -3.20
N ASN A 111 16.54 -5.41 -4.43
CA ASN A 111 17.49 -4.57 -5.16
C ASN A 111 16.82 -3.49 -6.01
N ALA A 112 15.49 -3.37 -5.99
CA ALA A 112 14.81 -2.34 -6.74
C ALA A 112 15.11 -0.96 -6.15
N ARG A 113 15.17 0.05 -7.04
CA ARG A 113 15.43 1.44 -6.71
C ARG A 113 14.29 2.30 -7.24
N ARG A 114 13.82 3.28 -6.47
CA ARG A 114 12.89 4.29 -7.00
C ARG A 114 13.61 5.15 -8.05
N GLY A 115 12.95 5.39 -9.18
CA GLY A 115 13.50 6.17 -10.30
C GLY A 115 13.88 7.60 -9.88
N LEU A 116 14.91 8.15 -10.50
CA LEU A 116 15.50 9.46 -10.18
C LEU A 116 14.65 10.66 -10.60
N SER A 117 13.56 10.44 -11.37
CA SER A 117 12.76 11.49 -12.02
C SER A 117 11.61 12.06 -11.19
N ALA A 118 11.30 11.53 -10.00
CA ALA A 118 10.29 12.11 -9.12
C ALA A 118 10.82 13.40 -8.43
N GLN A 119 10.09 14.52 -8.54
CA GLN A 119 10.46 15.80 -7.92
C GLN A 119 10.52 15.71 -6.37
N ARG A 120 11.24 16.66 -5.75
CA ARG A 120 12.01 16.55 -4.48
C ARG A 120 11.22 16.02 -3.25
N PRO A 121 11.78 15.05 -2.48
CA PRO A 121 11.38 14.81 -1.09
C PRO A 121 11.80 15.99 -0.20
N ASP A 122 10.94 16.37 0.72
CA ASP A 122 11.24 17.28 1.84
C ASP A 122 11.74 16.49 3.07
N GLU A 123 12.26 17.19 4.10
CA GLU A 123 12.80 16.56 5.32
C GLU A 123 11.78 15.66 6.05
N LEU A 124 10.47 15.89 5.85
CA LEU A 124 9.38 15.06 6.38
C LEU A 124 9.21 13.72 5.65
N THR A 125 9.58 13.65 4.37
CA THR A 125 9.46 12.47 3.50
C THR A 125 10.81 11.78 3.28
N GLY A 126 11.81 12.07 4.12
CA GLY A 126 13.18 11.52 4.05
C GLY A 126 13.30 10.00 4.18
N HIS A 127 12.21 9.24 4.32
CA HIS A 127 12.16 7.77 4.19
C HIS A 127 11.76 7.32 2.77
N VAL A 128 11.38 8.27 1.90
CA VAL A 128 11.19 8.16 0.45
C VAL A 128 12.48 8.63 -0.25
N VAL A 129 13.63 8.09 0.17
CA VAL A 129 14.93 8.52 -0.35
C VAL A 129 15.10 8.06 -1.79
N ARG A 130 15.37 9.02 -2.68
CA ARG A 130 15.78 8.81 -4.07
C ARG A 130 16.97 7.85 -4.16
N GLY A 131 16.88 6.85 -5.03
CA GLY A 131 17.96 5.87 -5.21
C GLY A 131 18.14 4.87 -4.05
N ALA A 132 17.32 4.93 -3.00
CA ALA A 132 17.36 3.94 -1.92
C ALA A 132 16.99 2.56 -2.46
N VAL A 133 17.83 1.59 -2.08
CA VAL A 133 17.53 0.17 -2.23
C VAL A 133 16.33 -0.11 -1.32
N ARG A 134 15.33 -0.85 -1.81
CA ARG A 134 14.17 -1.26 -1.00
C ARG A 134 14.59 -1.88 0.34
N GLY A 135 15.74 -2.58 0.33
CA GLY A 135 16.34 -3.24 1.49
C GLY A 135 15.95 -4.72 1.55
N ALA A 136 16.59 -5.48 2.42
CA ALA A 136 16.51 -6.95 2.45
C ALA A 136 15.08 -7.46 2.75
N THR A 137 14.38 -6.90 3.73
CA THR A 137 13.11 -7.44 4.23
C THR A 137 12.06 -6.33 4.33
N GLY A 138 10.94 -6.46 3.63
CA GLY A 138 9.78 -5.58 3.74
C GLY A 138 8.62 -6.33 4.38
N ALA A 139 7.45 -5.70 4.54
CA ALA A 139 6.29 -6.40 5.07
C ALA A 139 4.98 -5.92 4.47
N VAL A 140 3.97 -6.78 4.46
CA VAL A 140 2.57 -6.37 4.39
C VAL A 140 2.06 -6.31 5.82
N VAL A 141 1.55 -5.16 6.24
CA VAL A 141 1.20 -4.89 7.63
C VAL A 141 -0.26 -4.47 7.70
N GLY A 142 -1.00 -5.12 8.60
CA GLY A 142 -2.37 -4.77 8.94
C GLY A 142 -2.40 -3.87 10.18
N PHE A 143 -3.22 -2.84 10.11
CA PHE A 143 -3.40 -1.83 11.15
C PHE A 143 -4.88 -1.73 11.51
N GLY A 144 -5.18 -1.56 12.79
CA GLY A 144 -6.54 -1.41 13.29
C GLY A 144 -7.21 -0.16 12.72
N ASP A 145 -6.46 0.94 12.61
CA ASP A 145 -6.95 2.17 11.97
C ASP A 145 -5.82 3.05 11.41
N TYR A 146 -6.21 4.15 10.77
CA TYR A 146 -5.30 5.19 10.31
C TYR A 146 -5.85 6.59 10.58
N GLU A 147 -4.95 7.52 10.86
CA GLU A 147 -5.20 8.96 10.86
C GLU A 147 -4.62 9.56 9.59
N PHE A 148 -5.17 10.70 9.16
CA PHE A 148 -4.62 11.41 8.01
C PHE A 148 -4.69 12.92 8.16
N ALA A 149 -3.77 13.61 7.49
CA ALA A 149 -3.78 15.05 7.33
C ALA A 149 -3.65 15.40 5.84
N VAL A 150 -4.56 16.22 5.33
CA VAL A 150 -4.49 16.77 3.97
C VAL A 150 -3.88 18.17 4.07
N THR A 151 -2.73 18.35 3.41
CA THR A 151 -2.09 19.66 3.27
C THR A 151 -2.34 20.22 1.87
N GLY A 152 -1.87 21.44 1.59
CA GLY A 152 -1.93 21.98 0.24
C GLY A 152 -1.10 21.21 -0.80
N THR A 153 -0.18 20.34 -0.35
CA THR A 153 0.81 19.68 -1.22
C THR A 153 0.90 18.17 -1.04
N GLN A 154 0.25 17.58 -0.03
CA GLN A 154 0.37 16.15 0.25
C GLN A 154 -0.76 15.63 1.15
N VAL A 155 -0.89 14.30 1.19
CA VAL A 155 -1.72 13.59 2.17
C VAL A 155 -0.80 12.71 3.00
N LEU A 156 -0.81 12.96 4.30
CA LEU A 156 0.04 12.30 5.28
C LEU A 156 -0.79 11.31 6.07
N PHE A 157 -0.33 10.07 6.18
CA PHE A 157 -0.99 8.99 6.91
C PHE A 157 -0.19 8.57 8.13
N ARG A 158 -0.90 8.33 9.23
CA ARG A 158 -0.41 7.60 10.40
C ARG A 158 -1.23 6.34 10.58
N PHE A 159 -0.57 5.22 10.82
CA PHE A 159 -1.19 3.92 10.99
C PHE A 159 -1.04 3.49 12.45
N LEU A 160 -2.15 3.01 13.01
CA LEU A 160 -2.29 2.73 14.43
C LEU A 160 -2.58 1.25 14.63
N ASP A 161 -2.12 0.72 15.77
CA ASP A 161 -2.46 -0.60 16.28
C ASP A 161 -2.21 -1.73 15.28
N ILE A 162 -0.98 -2.25 15.25
CA ILE A 162 -0.66 -3.40 14.39
C ILE A 162 -1.53 -4.59 14.79
N VAL A 163 -2.27 -5.12 13.82
CA VAL A 163 -3.09 -6.33 13.97
C VAL A 163 -2.55 -7.51 13.18
N GLU A 164 -1.66 -7.26 12.21
CA GLU A 164 -1.03 -8.29 11.39
C GLU A 164 0.33 -7.82 10.88
N PHE A 165 1.32 -8.71 10.89
CA PHE A 165 2.66 -8.42 10.38
C PHE A 165 3.17 -9.59 9.54
N LEU A 166 3.28 -9.39 8.22
CA LEU A 166 3.72 -10.39 7.24
C LEU A 166 5.05 -9.96 6.59
N PRO A 167 6.20 -10.21 7.25
CA PRO A 167 7.51 -9.90 6.69
C PRO A 167 7.82 -10.78 5.48
N HIS A 168 8.64 -10.26 4.57
CA HIS A 168 9.08 -10.97 3.37
C HIS A 168 10.41 -10.45 2.84
N ASP A 169 11.29 -11.39 2.49
CA ASP A 169 12.51 -11.10 1.75
C ASP A 169 12.17 -10.90 0.27
N THR A 170 11.49 -11.88 -0.33
CA THR A 170 10.90 -11.78 -1.67
C THR A 170 9.38 -11.78 -1.58
N SER A 171 8.73 -10.93 -2.37
CA SER A 171 7.29 -10.70 -2.25
C SER A 171 6.43 -11.88 -2.67
N ASP A 172 6.96 -12.81 -3.47
CA ASP A 172 6.29 -14.04 -3.87
C ASP A 172 5.97 -14.98 -2.69
N ALA A 173 6.61 -14.78 -1.53
CA ALA A 173 6.24 -15.41 -0.27
C ALA A 173 4.76 -15.14 0.12
N HIS A 174 4.16 -14.05 -0.37
CA HIS A 174 2.75 -13.71 -0.12
C HIS A 174 1.76 -14.38 -1.07
N LEU A 175 2.22 -15.22 -2.00
CA LEU A 175 1.34 -15.81 -3.01
C LEU A 175 0.28 -16.75 -2.42
N GLU A 176 0.67 -17.59 -1.47
CA GLU A 176 -0.26 -18.50 -0.79
C GLU A 176 -1.29 -17.73 0.02
N GLU A 177 -0.85 -16.69 0.73
CA GLU A 177 -1.71 -15.82 1.51
C GLU A 177 -2.71 -15.07 0.62
N LEU A 178 -2.26 -14.54 -0.52
CA LEU A 178 -3.15 -13.92 -1.50
C LEU A 178 -4.19 -14.93 -2.02
N ARG A 179 -3.78 -16.16 -2.31
CA ARG A 179 -4.71 -17.21 -2.78
C ARG A 179 -5.76 -17.53 -1.72
N ALA A 180 -5.35 -17.67 -0.46
CA ALA A 180 -6.25 -17.93 0.66
C ALA A 180 -7.25 -16.77 0.86
N GLU A 181 -6.78 -15.52 0.83
CA GLU A 181 -7.61 -14.32 0.94
C GLU A 181 -8.64 -14.22 -0.19
N LEU A 182 -8.25 -14.51 -1.43
CA LEU A 182 -9.17 -14.49 -2.57
C LEU A 182 -10.22 -15.61 -2.46
N ALA A 183 -9.81 -16.82 -2.09
CA ALA A 183 -10.72 -17.94 -1.88
C ALA A 183 -11.69 -17.71 -0.71
N ALA A 184 -11.30 -16.94 0.31
CA ALA A 184 -12.19 -16.55 1.41
C ALA A 184 -13.26 -15.54 0.96
N ARG A 185 -12.92 -14.63 0.04
CA ARG A 185 -13.84 -13.61 -0.50
C ARG A 185 -14.83 -14.17 -1.50
N ASP A 186 -14.41 -15.16 -2.28
CA ASP A 186 -15.25 -15.82 -3.28
C ASP A 186 -16.25 -16.82 -2.65
N ARG A 187 -16.20 -17.03 -1.31
CA ARG A 187 -17.17 -17.89 -0.61
C ARG A 187 -18.56 -17.22 -0.54
N PRO A 188 -19.63 -17.94 -0.92
CA PRO A 188 -21.00 -17.45 -0.77
C PRO A 188 -21.28 -17.04 0.69
N GLY A 189 -21.69 -15.79 0.90
CA GLY A 189 -22.01 -15.24 2.22
C GLY A 189 -20.88 -14.47 2.91
N ALA A 190 -19.72 -14.28 2.27
CA ALA A 190 -18.70 -13.36 2.77
C ALA A 190 -19.21 -11.89 2.68
N PRO A 191 -18.99 -11.05 3.70
CA PRO A 191 -19.33 -9.63 3.65
C PRO A 191 -18.36 -8.94 2.68
N GLY A 192 -18.71 -8.85 1.40
CA GLY A 192 -17.78 -8.30 0.41
C GLY A 192 -18.35 -7.98 -0.97
N ASP A 193 -19.52 -8.50 -1.35
CA ASP A 193 -20.04 -8.29 -2.69
C ASP A 193 -21.55 -8.03 -2.67
N GLN A 194 -21.92 -6.81 -2.29
CA GLN A 194 -23.20 -6.25 -2.74
C GLN A 194 -22.91 -5.27 -3.87
N PRO A 195 -23.26 -5.62 -5.12
CA PRO A 195 -23.21 -4.66 -6.21
C PRO A 195 -24.24 -3.55 -5.93
N ARG A 196 -23.83 -2.30 -6.15
CA ARG A 196 -24.76 -1.16 -6.23
C ARG A 196 -25.59 -1.25 -7.50
#